data_AF-A0A959M3V9-F1
#
_entry.id   AF-A0A959M3V9-F1
#
_cell.length_a   1.000
_cell.length_b   1.000
_cell.length_c   1.000
_cell.angle_alpha   90.00
_cell.angle_beta   90.00
_cell.angle_gamma   90.00
#
_symmetry.space_group_name_H-M   'P 1'
#
loop_
_entity.id
_entity.type
_entity.pdbx_description
1 polymer ?
#
loop_
_entity_poly.entity_id
_entity_poly.type
_entity_poly.pdbx_seq_one_letter_code
_entity_poly.pdbx_strand_id
1 'polypeptide(L)'
;MASENDSNHFASGIETKKLKKGLITLQPPLLELQNWIKKEYGVKPLNIIYDIIEPNTKLDVVWETREDYLKFLPDMKEFNNKENLIIEKFRKLAESFEEYTSIKMFVRHNVFSYLAINEANRKVTSDEIEKLINDLSDFEIWKIMKRGSTARFFFFTEEQVEKYMEEECINYLSNRYFELVNKYDEFDYTSKTDLKISIDSKNKVEEIYQGNWQGYFRDN
;
A
#
# COMPACT_ATOMS: atom_id res chain seq x y z
N MET A 1 7.77 8.49 -13.41
CA MET A 1 7.01 9.63 -12.88
C MET A 1 6.05 9.10 -11.84
N ALA A 2 6.25 9.45 -10.56
CA ALA A 2 5.27 9.16 -9.53
C ALA A 2 4.05 10.04 -9.79
N SER A 3 2.85 9.46 -9.80
CA SER A 3 1.61 10.20 -10.00
C SER A 3 1.29 11.04 -8.75
N GLU A 4 0.51 12.13 -8.85
CA GLU A 4 0.06 12.91 -7.68
C GLU A 4 -0.63 12.05 -6.59
N ASN A 5 -1.18 10.90 -6.97
CA ASN A 5 -1.70 9.90 -6.04
C ASN A 5 -0.62 9.25 -5.16
N ASP A 6 0.59 9.08 -5.67
CA ASP A 6 1.71 8.54 -4.90
C ASP A 6 2.17 9.55 -3.83
N SER A 7 2.27 10.85 -4.14
CA SER A 7 2.68 11.90 -3.19
C SER A 7 1.76 12.00 -1.97
N ASN A 8 0.44 11.86 -2.16
CA ASN A 8 -0.54 11.97 -1.07
C ASN A 8 -0.67 10.70 -0.21
N HIS A 9 -0.20 9.54 -0.69
CA HIS A 9 -0.03 8.35 0.15
C HIS A 9 1.25 8.42 1.00
N PHE A 10 2.29 9.12 0.53
CA PHE A 10 3.53 9.26 1.28
C PHE A 10 3.37 10.11 2.55
N ALA A 11 2.57 11.17 2.52
CA ALA A 11 2.36 12.04 3.69
C ALA A 11 1.72 11.29 4.87
N SER A 12 0.62 10.55 4.62
CA SER A 12 -0.06 9.77 5.66
C SER A 12 0.80 8.62 6.18
N GLY A 13 1.64 8.02 5.33
CA GLY A 13 2.62 7.01 5.73
C GLY A 13 3.69 7.54 6.69
N ILE A 14 4.25 8.73 6.42
CA ILE A 14 5.31 9.33 7.26
C ILE A 14 4.78 9.63 8.67
N GLU A 15 3.61 10.26 8.78
CA GLU A 15 3.04 10.61 10.06
C GLU A 15 2.62 9.36 10.85
N THR A 16 1.95 8.42 10.19
CA THR A 16 1.57 7.14 10.81
C THR A 16 2.78 6.37 11.30
N LYS A 17 3.90 6.41 10.56
CA LYS A 17 5.17 5.81 10.97
C LYS A 17 5.72 6.46 12.25
N LYS A 18 5.66 7.79 12.38
CA LYS A 18 6.05 8.49 13.62
C LYS A 18 5.17 8.06 14.78
N LEU A 19 3.85 7.93 14.57
CA LEU A 19 2.91 7.47 15.59
C LEU A 19 3.22 6.03 16.01
N LYS A 20 3.45 5.13 15.04
CA LYS A 20 3.80 3.72 15.28
C LYS A 20 5.09 3.56 16.10
N LYS A 21 6.06 4.46 15.90
CA LYS A 21 7.31 4.53 16.67
C LYS A 21 7.18 5.20 18.04
N GLY A 22 6.00 5.71 18.40
CA GLY A 22 5.80 6.48 19.63
C GLY A 22 6.45 7.86 19.62
N LEU A 23 6.85 8.38 18.46
CA LEU A 23 7.46 9.72 18.33
C LEU A 23 6.42 10.85 18.36
N ILE A 24 5.18 10.52 18.04
CA ILE A 24 4.03 11.41 18.18
C ILE A 24 2.87 10.62 18.80
N THR A 25 1.88 11.34 19.32
CA THR A 25 0.65 10.76 19.85
C THR A 25 -0.55 11.45 19.22
N LEU A 26 -1.60 10.67 18.95
CA LEU A 26 -2.84 11.21 18.39
C LEU A 26 -3.52 12.11 19.43
N GLN A 27 -3.82 13.35 19.03
CA GLN A 27 -4.45 14.34 19.91
C GLN A 27 -5.97 14.42 19.67
N PRO A 28 -6.77 14.93 20.63
CA PRO A 28 -8.13 15.34 20.38
C PRO A 28 -8.20 16.37 19.23
N PRO A 29 -9.26 16.36 18.41
CA PRO A 29 -10.43 15.48 18.44
C PRO A 29 -10.21 14.13 17.72
N LEU A 30 -9.08 13.95 17.03
CA LEU A 30 -8.78 12.74 16.24
C LEU A 30 -8.68 11.49 17.11
N LEU A 31 -8.11 11.60 18.32
CA LEU A 31 -8.05 10.51 19.30
C LEU A 31 -9.45 10.07 19.73
N GLU A 32 -10.36 11.02 19.94
CA GLU A 32 -11.72 10.73 20.36
C GLU A 32 -12.50 10.04 19.25
N LEU A 33 -12.28 10.46 18.00
CA LEU A 33 -12.84 9.79 16.84
C LEU A 33 -12.32 8.36 16.71
N GLN A 34 -11.01 8.14 16.86
CA GLN A 34 -10.40 6.80 16.84
C GLN A 34 -11.03 5.89 17.90
N ASN A 35 -11.23 6.41 19.12
CA ASN A 35 -11.86 5.67 20.21
C ASN A 35 -13.34 5.39 19.94
N TRP A 36 -14.06 6.33 19.32
CA TRP A 36 -15.44 6.12 18.89
C TRP A 36 -15.54 5.03 17.82
N ILE A 37 -14.69 5.03 16.79
CA ILE A 37 -14.68 3.99 15.75
C ILE A 37 -14.44 2.61 16.38
N LYS A 38 -13.48 2.51 17.30
CA LYS A 38 -13.23 1.24 18.04
C LYS A 38 -14.46 0.79 18.81
N LYS A 39 -15.13 1.70 19.52
CA LYS A 39 -16.30 1.39 20.33
C LYS A 39 -17.49 0.94 19.47
N GLU A 40 -17.72 1.64 18.35
CA GLU A 40 -18.88 1.42 17.49
C GLU A 40 -18.71 0.18 16.60
N TYR A 41 -17.52 -0.03 16.05
CA TYR A 41 -17.28 -1.05 15.01
C TYR A 41 -16.33 -2.17 15.45
N GLY A 42 -15.81 -2.13 16.68
CA GLY A 42 -14.91 -3.16 17.20
C GLY A 42 -13.49 -3.16 16.60
N VAL A 43 -13.19 -2.26 15.67
CA VAL A 43 -11.88 -2.13 15.01
C VAL A 43 -11.30 -0.75 15.28
N LYS A 44 -10.01 -0.69 15.62
CA LYS A 44 -9.33 0.56 15.92
C LYS A 44 -8.43 0.96 14.74
N PRO A 45 -8.66 2.11 14.07
CA PRO A 45 -7.69 2.66 13.13
C PRO A 45 -6.35 2.88 13.83
N LEU A 46 -5.23 2.65 13.15
CA LEU A 46 -3.90 2.96 13.67
C LEU A 46 -3.71 4.46 13.85
N ASN A 47 -4.13 5.25 12.86
CA ASN A 47 -4.03 6.69 12.85
C ASN A 47 -5.24 7.34 12.17
N ILE A 48 -5.52 8.61 12.51
CA ILE A 48 -6.45 9.45 11.78
C ILE A 48 -5.78 10.79 11.53
N ILE A 49 -5.71 11.23 10.28
CA ILE A 49 -5.02 12.45 9.89
C ILE A 49 -6.01 13.39 9.23
N TYR A 50 -6.03 14.63 9.69
CA TYR A 50 -6.80 15.71 9.09
C TYR A 50 -5.88 16.56 8.23
N ASP A 51 -6.28 16.81 6.98
CA ASP A 51 -5.45 17.51 6.01
C ASP A 51 -6.33 18.40 5.11
N ILE A 52 -5.83 19.60 4.78
CA ILE A 52 -6.55 20.58 3.97
C ILE A 52 -5.99 20.50 2.55
N ILE A 53 -6.82 20.05 1.61
CA ILE A 53 -6.51 19.96 0.18
C ILE A 53 -7.47 20.89 -0.54
N GLU A 54 -7.12 22.17 -0.62
CA GLU A 54 -8.01 23.20 -1.17
C GLU A 54 -8.64 22.78 -2.51
N PRO A 55 -9.97 22.89 -2.66
CA PRO A 55 -10.94 23.55 -1.78
C PRO A 55 -11.58 22.63 -0.71
N ASN A 56 -11.10 21.40 -0.55
CA ASN A 56 -11.70 20.39 0.32
C ASN A 56 -10.80 20.05 1.51
N THR A 57 -11.36 19.26 2.41
CA THR A 57 -10.62 18.66 3.51
C THR A 57 -10.73 17.17 3.44
N LYS A 58 -9.66 16.50 3.81
CA LYS A 58 -9.52 15.06 3.79
C LYS A 58 -9.33 14.58 5.22
N LEU A 59 -10.07 13.55 5.58
CA LEU A 59 -9.85 12.78 6.79
C LEU A 59 -9.32 11.40 6.41
N ASP A 60 -8.02 11.20 6.61
CA ASP A 60 -7.35 9.93 6.37
C ASP A 60 -7.56 9.00 7.56
N VAL A 61 -8.34 7.94 7.39
CA VAL A 61 -8.46 6.85 8.35
C VAL A 61 -7.47 5.75 7.96
N VAL A 62 -6.39 5.63 8.73
CA VAL A 62 -5.30 4.71 8.45
C VAL A 62 -5.44 3.46 9.30
N TRP A 63 -5.69 2.32 8.67
CA TRP A 63 -5.74 1.00 9.28
C TRP A 63 -4.34 0.42 9.42
N GLU A 64 -4.13 -0.41 10.44
CA GLU A 64 -2.86 -1.13 10.61
C GLU A 64 -2.65 -2.11 9.45
N THR A 65 -3.59 -3.02 9.24
CA THR A 65 -3.54 -4.05 8.19
C THR A 65 -4.77 -4.05 7.30
N ARG A 66 -4.72 -4.82 6.20
CA ARG A 66 -5.86 -5.01 5.29
C ARG A 66 -7.01 -5.74 5.99
N GLU A 67 -6.71 -6.69 6.87
CA GLU A 67 -7.70 -7.43 7.64
C GLU A 67 -8.50 -6.49 8.54
N ASP A 68 -7.85 -5.51 9.17
CA ASP A 68 -8.56 -4.51 9.99
C ASP A 68 -9.46 -3.61 9.14
N TYR A 69 -9.00 -3.19 7.96
CA TYR A 69 -9.84 -2.47 7.00
C TYR A 69 -11.06 -3.31 6.57
N LEU A 70 -10.87 -4.59 6.24
CA LEU A 70 -11.95 -5.49 5.81
C LEU A 70 -12.94 -5.80 6.95
N LYS A 71 -12.48 -5.91 8.20
CA LYS A 71 -13.39 -6.02 9.36
C LYS A 71 -14.25 -4.78 9.53
N PHE A 72 -13.69 -3.60 9.26
CA PHE A 72 -14.45 -2.35 9.32
C PHE A 72 -15.46 -2.23 8.16
N LEU A 73 -15.13 -2.74 6.97
CA LEU A 73 -15.96 -2.64 5.76
C LEU A 73 -16.13 -4.01 5.07
N PRO A 74 -17.04 -4.85 5.57
CA PRO A 74 -17.29 -6.16 4.98
C PRO A 74 -18.11 -6.10 3.67
N ASP A 75 -18.91 -5.03 3.45
CA ASP A 75 -19.77 -4.85 2.28
C ASP A 75 -19.73 -3.39 1.75
N MET A 76 -19.77 -3.25 0.42
CA MET A 76 -19.81 -1.99 -0.32
C MET A 76 -21.07 -1.14 -0.02
N LYS A 77 -22.20 -1.75 0.34
CA LYS A 77 -23.40 -0.98 0.74
C LYS A 77 -23.23 -0.27 2.07
N GLU A 78 -22.46 -0.82 2.99
CA GLU A 78 -22.16 -0.19 4.29
C GLU A 78 -21.14 0.94 4.18
N PHE A 79 -20.38 0.98 3.07
CA PHE A 79 -19.29 1.91 2.83
C PHE A 79 -19.72 3.38 2.87
N ASN A 80 -20.65 3.78 2.01
CA ASN A 80 -21.09 5.19 1.92
C ASN A 80 -21.76 5.69 3.21
N ASN A 81 -22.40 4.79 3.96
CA ASN A 81 -23.04 5.16 5.22
C ASN A 81 -22.00 5.43 6.32
N LYS A 82 -20.95 4.61 6.39
CA LYS A 82 -19.90 4.74 7.42
C LYS A 82 -19.05 5.99 7.25
N GLU A 83 -18.70 6.38 6.03
CA GLU A 83 -17.93 7.62 5.79
C GLU A 83 -18.68 8.87 6.26
N ASN A 84 -19.99 8.96 5.95
CA ASN A 84 -20.82 10.07 6.43
C ASN A 84 -20.92 10.09 7.95
N LEU A 85 -21.11 8.94 8.60
CA LEU A 85 -21.15 8.85 10.06
C LEU A 85 -19.82 9.28 10.70
N ILE A 86 -18.69 8.91 10.10
CA ILE A 86 -17.37 9.37 10.54
C ILE A 86 -17.26 10.90 10.43
N ILE A 87 -17.66 11.49 9.30
CA ILE A 87 -17.61 12.95 9.10
C ILE A 87 -18.49 13.67 10.10
N GLU A 88 -19.74 13.23 10.27
CA GLU A 88 -20.67 13.82 11.24
C GLU A 88 -20.15 13.71 12.67
N LYS A 89 -19.59 12.55 13.03
CA LYS A 89 -19.02 12.36 14.36
C LYS A 89 -17.80 13.25 14.57
N PHE A 90 -16.91 13.33 13.58
CA PHE A 90 -15.74 14.18 13.63
C PHE A 90 -16.12 15.65 13.80
N ARG A 91 -17.08 16.16 13.00
CA ARG A 91 -17.58 17.53 13.12
C ARG A 91 -18.01 17.86 14.55
N LYS A 92 -18.81 16.98 15.17
CA LYS A 92 -19.26 17.15 16.56
C LYS A 92 -18.10 17.19 17.57
N LEU A 93 -17.11 16.31 17.41
CA LEU A 93 -15.94 16.27 18.29
C LEU A 93 -15.03 17.49 18.08
N ALA A 94 -15.02 18.04 16.87
CA ALA A 94 -14.18 19.16 16.48
C ALA A 94 -14.85 20.54 16.67
N GLU A 95 -16.10 20.63 17.16
CA GLU A 95 -16.86 21.89 17.28
C GLU A 95 -16.12 22.98 18.08
N SER A 96 -15.34 22.59 19.09
CA SER A 96 -14.58 23.52 19.94
C SER A 96 -13.17 23.85 19.42
N PHE A 97 -12.80 23.37 18.23
CA PHE A 97 -11.44 23.45 17.73
C PHE A 97 -11.41 24.28 16.42
N GLU A 98 -10.81 25.47 16.50
CA GLU A 98 -10.77 26.44 15.38
C GLU A 98 -9.99 25.95 14.15
N GLU A 99 -9.09 24.99 14.32
CA GLU A 99 -8.27 24.40 13.26
C GLU A 99 -9.04 23.42 12.33
N TYR A 100 -10.26 23.01 12.72
CA TYR A 100 -11.09 22.05 11.98
C TYR A 100 -12.37 22.68 11.41
N THR A 101 -12.23 23.69 10.55
CA THR A 101 -13.34 24.56 10.10
C THR A 101 -13.92 24.23 8.72
N SER A 102 -13.57 23.09 8.13
CA SER A 102 -13.92 22.83 6.73
C SER A 102 -15.40 22.50 6.48
N ILE A 103 -15.95 23.15 5.44
CA ILE A 103 -17.32 22.95 4.98
C ILE A 103 -17.47 21.63 4.22
N LYS A 104 -16.47 21.24 3.40
CA LYS A 104 -16.51 20.06 2.55
C LYS A 104 -15.41 19.08 2.93
N MET A 105 -15.81 17.90 3.40
CA MET A 105 -14.93 16.86 3.86
C MET A 105 -15.23 15.54 3.16
N PHE A 106 -14.19 14.76 2.89
CA PHE A 106 -14.30 13.36 2.48
C PHE A 106 -13.38 12.50 3.33
N VAL A 107 -13.73 11.23 3.48
CA VAL A 107 -12.91 10.22 4.16
C VAL A 107 -12.08 9.50 3.11
N ARG A 108 -10.82 9.21 3.44
CA ARG A 108 -9.98 8.29 2.66
C ARG A 108 -9.47 7.20 3.59
N HIS A 109 -9.60 5.96 3.15
CA HIS A 109 -9.07 4.81 3.87
C HIS A 109 -7.68 4.44 3.33
N ASN A 110 -6.73 4.21 4.24
CA ASN A 110 -5.39 3.73 3.91
C ASN A 110 -5.03 2.52 4.77
N VAL A 111 -4.08 1.71 4.31
CA VAL A 111 -3.54 0.56 5.05
C VAL A 111 -2.05 0.77 5.26
N PHE A 112 -1.61 0.89 6.51
CA PHE A 112 -0.22 1.21 6.84
C PHE A 112 0.74 0.08 6.50
N SER A 113 0.35 -1.19 6.68
CA SER A 113 1.21 -2.33 6.30
C SER A 113 1.64 -2.26 4.83
N TYR A 114 0.72 -1.91 3.91
CA TYR A 114 1.04 -1.71 2.50
C TYR A 114 2.07 -0.60 2.26
N LEU A 115 1.93 0.53 2.95
CA LEU A 115 2.85 1.67 2.84
C LEU A 115 4.25 1.31 3.37
N ALA A 116 4.31 0.60 4.50
CA ALA A 116 5.57 0.12 5.07
C ALA A 116 6.29 -0.87 4.14
N ILE A 117 5.56 -1.79 3.51
CA ILE A 117 6.14 -2.74 2.55
C ILE A 117 6.58 -2.04 1.27
N ASN A 118 5.81 -1.07 0.77
CA ASN A 118 6.25 -0.24 -0.36
C ASN A 118 7.56 0.49 -0.02
N GLU A 119 7.69 1.06 1.18
CA GLU A 119 8.95 1.65 1.64
C GLU A 119 10.10 0.63 1.65
N ALA A 120 9.89 -0.56 2.22
CA ALA A 120 10.89 -1.63 2.24
C ALA A 120 11.30 -2.05 0.81
N ASN A 121 10.32 -2.26 -0.07
CA ASN A 121 10.52 -2.64 -1.46
C ASN A 121 11.30 -1.57 -2.24
N ARG A 122 11.07 -0.28 -1.95
CA ARG A 122 11.82 0.83 -2.55
C ARG A 122 13.28 0.85 -2.14
N LYS A 123 13.62 0.40 -0.91
CA LYS A 123 14.99 0.37 -0.39
C LYS A 123 15.88 -0.71 -1.02
N VAL A 124 15.29 -1.78 -1.55
CA VAL A 124 16.03 -2.80 -2.31
C VAL A 124 16.77 -2.13 -3.48
N THR A 125 18.08 -2.31 -3.57
CA THR A 125 18.90 -1.64 -4.60
C THR A 125 18.87 -2.37 -5.94
N SER A 126 19.29 -1.71 -7.02
CA SER A 126 19.45 -2.37 -8.32
C SER A 126 20.47 -3.51 -8.26
N ASP A 127 21.59 -3.32 -7.57
CA ASP A 127 22.63 -4.33 -7.39
C ASP A 127 22.12 -5.58 -6.66
N GLU A 128 21.25 -5.39 -5.65
CA GLU A 128 20.59 -6.50 -4.97
C GLU A 128 19.62 -7.27 -5.89
N ILE A 129 18.93 -6.56 -6.78
CA ILE A 129 18.07 -7.18 -7.79
C ILE A 129 18.91 -7.97 -8.81
N GLU A 130 20.00 -7.39 -9.30
CA GLU A 130 20.92 -8.08 -10.23
C GLU A 130 21.53 -9.32 -9.58
N LYS A 131 21.93 -9.22 -8.31
CA LYS A 131 22.39 -10.38 -7.53
C LYS A 131 21.30 -11.45 -7.42
N LEU A 132 20.05 -11.07 -7.13
CA LEU A 132 18.94 -12.02 -7.08
C LEU A 132 18.70 -12.71 -8.42
N ILE A 133 18.77 -11.99 -9.54
CA ILE A 133 18.64 -12.56 -10.88
C ILE A 133 19.76 -13.58 -11.13
N ASN A 134 20.99 -13.26 -10.77
CA ASN A 134 22.13 -14.17 -10.90
C ASN A 134 22.00 -15.42 -10.00
N ASP A 135 21.54 -15.25 -8.76
CA ASP A 135 21.28 -16.35 -7.82
C ASP A 135 20.13 -17.27 -8.30
N LEU A 136 19.30 -16.79 -9.23
CA LEU A 136 18.17 -17.49 -9.83
C LEU A 136 18.41 -17.84 -11.31
N SER A 137 19.68 -18.03 -11.71
CA SER A 137 20.06 -18.25 -13.12
C SER A 137 19.31 -19.39 -13.81
N ASP A 138 18.92 -20.43 -13.06
CA ASP A 138 18.17 -21.59 -13.59
C ASP A 138 16.78 -21.23 -14.12
N PHE A 139 16.23 -20.09 -13.69
CA PHE A 139 14.95 -19.58 -14.16
C PHE A 139 15.07 -18.69 -15.41
N GLU A 140 16.29 -18.32 -15.82
CA GLU A 140 16.54 -17.47 -17.00
C GLU A 140 15.75 -16.14 -16.98
N ILE A 141 15.68 -15.50 -15.81
CA ILE A 141 14.95 -14.24 -15.62
C ILE A 141 15.65 -13.12 -16.40
N TRP A 142 14.92 -12.43 -17.26
CA TRP A 142 15.43 -11.27 -17.98
C TRP A 142 15.54 -10.04 -17.08
N LYS A 143 14.49 -9.76 -16.29
CA LYS A 143 14.41 -8.55 -15.48
C LYS A 143 13.43 -8.69 -14.32
N ILE A 144 13.75 -8.10 -13.17
CA ILE A 144 12.78 -7.88 -12.09
C ILE A 144 12.47 -6.38 -12.01
N MET A 145 11.19 -6.02 -12.03
CA MET A 145 10.74 -4.65 -11.87
C MET A 145 9.89 -4.49 -10.62
N LYS A 146 10.27 -3.52 -9.78
CA LYS A 146 9.57 -3.21 -8.54
C LYS A 146 8.42 -2.23 -8.80
N ARG A 147 7.25 -2.45 -8.19
CA ARG A 147 6.09 -1.53 -8.25
C ARG A 147 5.32 -1.55 -6.94
N GLY A 148 5.25 -0.42 -6.25
CA GLY A 148 4.56 -0.32 -4.96
C GLY A 148 5.09 -1.36 -3.97
N SER A 149 4.19 -2.17 -3.40
CA SER A 149 4.53 -3.27 -2.49
C SER A 149 4.84 -4.61 -3.19
N THR A 150 4.95 -4.65 -4.52
CA THR A 150 5.11 -5.90 -5.29
C THR A 150 6.28 -5.81 -6.27
N ALA A 151 6.54 -6.92 -6.97
CA ALA A 151 7.46 -6.97 -8.10
C ALA A 151 6.88 -7.79 -9.25
N ARG A 152 7.38 -7.51 -10.44
CA ARG A 152 7.12 -8.28 -11.66
C ARG A 152 8.42 -8.88 -12.18
N PHE A 153 8.42 -10.19 -12.36
CA PHE A 153 9.52 -10.94 -12.94
C PHE A 153 9.23 -11.11 -14.42
N PHE A 154 10.16 -10.68 -15.25
CA PHE A 154 10.07 -10.83 -16.69
C PHE A 154 10.98 -11.97 -17.13
N PHE A 155 10.40 -12.94 -17.82
CA PHE A 155 11.12 -13.97 -18.55
C PHE A 155 11.34 -13.52 -20.00
N PHE A 156 12.16 -14.23 -20.77
CA PHE A 156 12.37 -13.88 -22.17
C PHE A 156 11.13 -14.22 -23.01
N THR A 157 10.57 -15.42 -22.88
CA THR A 157 9.49 -15.92 -23.74
C THR A 157 8.17 -16.14 -23.01
N GLU A 158 7.07 -16.23 -23.76
CA GLU A 158 5.77 -16.65 -23.20
C GLU A 158 5.79 -18.11 -22.74
N GLU A 159 6.51 -18.99 -23.44
CA GLU A 159 6.69 -20.38 -23.03
C GLU A 159 7.35 -20.50 -21.64
N GLN A 160 8.32 -19.64 -21.32
CA GLN A 160 8.92 -19.58 -19.98
C GLN A 160 7.91 -19.09 -18.94
N VAL A 161 7.05 -18.12 -19.30
CA VAL A 161 5.97 -17.65 -18.42
C VAL A 161 5.02 -18.79 -18.12
N GLU A 162 4.56 -19.54 -19.12
CA GLU A 162 3.68 -20.70 -18.94
C GLU A 162 4.34 -21.78 -18.06
N LYS A 163 5.60 -22.10 -18.34
CA LYS A 163 6.40 -23.07 -17.57
C LYS A 163 6.50 -22.70 -16.08
N TYR A 164 6.74 -21.43 -15.77
CA TYR A 164 6.99 -20.97 -14.40
C TYR A 164 5.75 -20.39 -13.71
N MET A 165 4.57 -20.48 -14.34
CA MET A 165 3.30 -20.06 -13.73
C MET A 165 2.79 -21.07 -12.69
N GLU A 166 3.40 -22.25 -12.61
CA GLU A 166 3.07 -23.24 -11.58
C GLU A 166 3.25 -22.66 -10.17
N GLU A 167 2.31 -23.00 -9.27
CA GLU A 167 2.25 -22.44 -7.92
C GLU A 167 3.56 -22.63 -7.14
N GLU A 168 4.23 -23.77 -7.30
CA GLU A 168 5.52 -24.05 -6.67
C GLU A 168 6.61 -23.08 -7.12
N CYS A 169 6.71 -22.81 -8.44
CA CYS A 169 7.67 -21.87 -8.99
C CYS A 169 7.39 -20.44 -8.53
N ILE A 170 6.12 -20.01 -8.58
CA ILE A 170 5.70 -18.68 -8.12
C ILE A 170 5.99 -18.51 -6.63
N ASN A 171 5.70 -19.51 -5.81
CA ASN A 171 5.97 -19.46 -4.38
C ASN A 171 7.46 -19.40 -4.09
N TYR A 172 8.27 -20.21 -4.80
CA TYR A 172 9.72 -20.17 -4.66
C TYR A 172 10.29 -18.78 -5.01
N LEU A 173 9.96 -18.24 -6.19
CA LEU A 173 10.41 -16.92 -6.62
C LEU A 173 9.92 -15.80 -5.69
N SER A 174 8.66 -15.90 -5.23
CA SER A 174 8.09 -14.95 -4.27
C SER A 174 8.86 -14.97 -2.95
N ASN A 175 9.19 -16.16 -2.42
CA ASN A 175 9.95 -16.30 -1.19
C ASN A 175 11.37 -15.71 -1.32
N ARG A 176 12.04 -15.95 -2.45
CA ARG A 176 13.38 -15.39 -2.70
C ARG A 176 13.36 -13.88 -2.81
N TYR A 177 12.33 -13.31 -3.44
CA TYR A 177 12.12 -11.86 -3.48
C TYR A 177 11.77 -11.28 -2.10
N PHE A 178 10.92 -11.99 -1.38
CA PHE A 178 10.50 -11.64 -0.03
C PHE A 178 11.68 -11.54 0.93
N GLU A 179 12.57 -12.52 0.95
CA GLU A 179 13.78 -12.52 1.79
C GLU A 179 14.63 -11.27 1.55
N LEU A 180 14.66 -10.79 0.31
CA LEU A 180 15.36 -9.57 -0.06
C LEU A 180 14.66 -8.32 0.49
N VAL A 181 13.35 -8.20 0.33
CA VAL A 181 12.56 -7.06 0.84
C VAL A 181 12.54 -7.01 2.37
N ASN A 182 12.45 -8.18 3.03
CA ASN A 182 12.32 -8.32 4.47
C ASN A 182 13.51 -7.72 5.25
N LYS A 183 14.70 -7.63 4.63
CA LYS A 183 15.87 -6.92 5.21
C LYS A 183 15.58 -5.46 5.56
N TYR A 184 14.60 -4.86 4.89
CA TYR A 184 14.23 -3.46 5.03
C TYR A 184 12.87 -3.27 5.71
N ASP A 185 12.21 -4.36 6.11
CA ASP A 185 10.93 -4.31 6.79
C ASP A 185 11.11 -3.95 8.27
N GLU A 186 10.79 -2.70 8.58
CA GLU A 186 10.95 -2.16 9.92
C GLU A 186 9.89 -2.66 10.92
N PHE A 187 8.76 -3.16 10.44
CA PHE A 187 7.58 -3.44 11.27
C PHE A 187 7.10 -4.89 11.18
N ASP A 188 7.83 -5.75 10.48
CA ASP A 188 7.48 -7.17 10.28
C ASP A 188 6.05 -7.33 9.72
N TYR A 189 5.75 -6.54 8.68
CA TYR A 189 4.50 -6.64 7.92
C TYR A 189 4.61 -7.55 6.71
N THR A 190 5.80 -7.71 6.17
CA THR A 190 6.03 -8.58 5.02
C THR A 190 5.52 -9.98 5.33
N SER A 191 5.76 -10.51 6.54
CA SER A 191 5.24 -11.82 6.98
C SER A 191 3.71 -11.93 6.99
N LYS A 192 3.01 -10.80 7.02
CA LYS A 192 1.53 -10.69 7.00
C LYS A 192 0.97 -10.39 5.62
N THR A 193 1.83 -10.05 4.67
CA THR A 193 1.44 -9.84 3.29
C THR A 193 1.98 -10.98 2.49
N ASP A 194 1.10 -11.78 1.88
CA ASP A 194 1.47 -12.64 0.78
C ASP A 194 2.04 -11.74 -0.33
N LEU A 195 3.33 -11.42 -0.27
CA LEU A 195 3.97 -10.51 -1.21
C LEU A 195 4.07 -11.25 -2.52
N LYS A 196 2.98 -11.21 -3.28
CA LYS A 196 2.85 -11.93 -4.53
C LYS A 196 3.62 -11.16 -5.59
N ILE A 197 4.57 -11.86 -6.19
CA ILE A 197 5.13 -11.41 -7.45
C ILE A 197 4.11 -11.64 -8.56
N SER A 198 4.24 -10.89 -9.63
CA SER A 198 3.63 -11.23 -10.92
C SER A 198 4.73 -11.67 -11.88
N ILE A 199 4.37 -12.47 -12.87
CA ILE A 199 5.29 -12.86 -13.94
C ILE A 199 4.75 -12.36 -15.29
N ASP A 200 5.64 -12.02 -16.20
CA ASP A 200 5.31 -11.67 -17.58
C ASP A 200 6.50 -11.92 -18.51
N SER A 201 6.37 -11.68 -19.81
CA SER A 201 7.44 -11.93 -20.79
C SER A 201 8.00 -10.65 -21.41
N LYS A 202 9.26 -10.71 -21.82
CA LYS A 202 9.91 -9.70 -22.65
C LYS A 202 9.23 -9.60 -24.01
N ASN A 203 8.89 -10.75 -24.62
CA ASN A 203 8.16 -10.81 -25.89
C ASN A 203 6.91 -9.93 -25.87
N LYS A 204 6.09 -10.02 -24.81
CA LYS A 204 4.90 -9.20 -24.69
C LYS A 204 5.22 -7.70 -24.70
N VAL A 205 6.24 -7.28 -23.95
CA VAL A 205 6.67 -5.88 -23.90
C VAL A 205 7.22 -5.40 -25.26
N GLU A 206 8.01 -6.22 -25.94
CA GLU A 206 8.65 -5.86 -27.20
C GLU A 206 7.72 -5.94 -28.41
N GLU A 207 6.86 -6.95 -28.48
CA GLU A 207 6.02 -7.20 -29.66
C GLU A 207 4.67 -6.48 -29.58
N ILE A 208 4.00 -6.55 -28.42
CA ILE A 208 2.68 -5.92 -28.24
C ILE A 208 2.83 -4.43 -27.94
N TYR A 209 3.74 -4.09 -27.03
CA TYR A 209 3.92 -2.72 -26.58
C TYR A 209 5.06 -1.99 -27.30
N GLN A 210 5.81 -2.64 -28.20
CA GLN A 210 6.90 -2.02 -28.97
C GLN A 210 7.95 -1.34 -28.06
N GLY A 211 8.20 -1.94 -26.89
CA GLY A 211 9.10 -1.38 -25.87
C GLY A 211 8.52 -0.20 -25.08
N ASN A 212 7.25 0.18 -25.31
CA ASN A 212 6.59 1.27 -24.61
C ASN A 212 6.12 0.83 -23.22
N TRP A 213 7.00 1.03 -22.23
CA TRP A 213 6.70 0.78 -20.82
C TRP A 213 5.50 1.58 -20.28
N GLN A 214 5.24 2.79 -20.76
CA GLN A 214 4.09 3.57 -20.30
C GLN A 214 2.77 2.92 -20.75
N GLY A 215 2.72 2.44 -22.00
CA GLY A 215 1.59 1.66 -22.51
C GLY A 215 1.40 0.37 -21.72
N TYR A 216 2.48 -0.35 -21.48
CA TYR A 216 2.47 -1.59 -20.70
C TYR A 216 1.89 -1.41 -19.29
N PHE A 217 2.34 -0.38 -18.54
CA PHE A 217 1.87 -0.12 -17.17
C PHE A 217 0.47 0.44 -17.06
N ARG A 218 -0.07 1.01 -18.15
CA ARG A 218 -1.46 1.43 -18.20
C ARG A 218 -2.38 0.21 -18.30
N ASP A 219 -1.95 -0.80 -19.03
CA ASP A 219 -2.77 -1.97 -19.36
C ASP A 219 -2.52 -3.14 -18.37
N ASN A 220 -1.49 -3.09 -17.53
CA ASN A 220 -1.10 -4.14 -16.56
C ASN A 220 -0.61 -3.61 -15.21
#